data_AF-A0A966RJT0-F1
#
_entry.id   AF-A0A966RJT0-F1
#
_cell.length_a   1.000
_cell.length_b   1.000
_cell.length_c   1.000
_cell.angle_alpha   90.00
_cell.angle_beta   90.00
_cell.angle_gamma   90.00
#
_symmetry.space_group_name_H-M   'P 1'
#
loop_
_entity.id
_entity.type
_entity.pdbx_description
1 polymer ?
#
loop_
_entity_poly.entity_id
_entity_poly.type
_entity_poly.pdbx_seq_one_letter_code
_entity_poly.pdbx_strand_id
1 'polypeptide(L)'
;MKIIDRYIVSSYLLRLLSVFTICMFIFIIQTFWLFIDELAGKGLDIIIIGKFLLYYSPKLIPLVLPLSVLLSSLMTYGTLSENYEFAAMKSTGISLQRALMSLTLFHVLLGIGTFYFSNHVIPYGEMKSFNLRQNLAKLEPTLAIREGVFNEIGKINIKVKRKYGENDRFLEDVIIHEYTPDEENNIVIKAERGEMKNEPTDPNLKLVLYNGNRYEQIKPQKLTERERIPHAKVAFEEYEMNIDLSQFNNVNLEEENYRSTYRMQKIDQLEVSIDTLERSFSEEQNVFSENFGRGSILTKMAKEDQPIVKVAVMPSSVYDFILTEEQWKRHRILEESSSSLKDGMRNLNAKRTQFFAFQKLINLHKITLHEKYTLLFVSLLLFLIGASLGAIIRKGGIGLPLVLSVLIFLTYHYIGLFSKNAAEDNSISPFFATWLATLILTPFSIILTRRASSDKGFVSLANLIYPLKQRLTNFKFLKKKP
;
A
#
# COMPACT_ATOMS: atom_id res chain seq x y z
N MET A 1 4.45 -8.62 44.07
CA MET A 1 4.11 -9.76 43.17
C MET A 1 4.32 -11.06 43.92
N LYS A 2 3.37 -12.01 43.85
CA LYS A 2 3.58 -13.35 44.45
C LYS A 2 4.60 -14.14 43.61
N ILE A 3 5.20 -15.18 44.19
CA ILE A 3 6.27 -15.97 43.52
C ILE A 3 5.79 -16.58 42.20
N ILE A 4 4.56 -17.13 42.19
CA ILE A 4 3.93 -17.69 40.98
C ILE A 4 3.74 -16.62 39.89
N ASP A 5 3.31 -15.42 40.26
CA ASP A 5 3.11 -14.33 39.29
C ASP A 5 4.45 -13.95 38.64
N ARG A 6 5.52 -13.86 39.44
CA ARG A 6 6.88 -13.58 38.95
C ARG A 6 7.37 -14.68 38.01
N TYR A 7 7.14 -15.95 38.34
CA TYR A 7 7.52 -17.09 37.52
C TYR A 7 6.81 -17.07 36.15
N ILE A 8 5.48 -16.89 36.14
CA ILE A 8 4.68 -16.82 34.91
C ILE A 8 5.09 -15.62 34.05
N VAL A 9 5.24 -14.44 34.67
CA VAL A 9 5.63 -13.21 33.96
C VAL A 9 7.04 -13.34 33.37
N SER A 10 8.01 -13.85 34.12
CA SER A 10 9.38 -14.04 33.63
C SER A 10 9.44 -15.05 32.49
N SER A 11 8.72 -16.17 32.62
CA SER A 11 8.64 -17.21 31.59
C SER A 11 7.98 -16.68 30.31
N TYR A 12 6.92 -15.89 30.45
CA TYR A 12 6.24 -15.24 29.33
C TYR A 12 7.10 -14.17 28.65
N LEU A 13 7.71 -13.26 29.41
CA LEU A 13 8.51 -12.17 28.87
C LEU A 13 9.72 -12.69 28.09
N LEU A 14 10.39 -13.73 28.59
CA LEU A 14 11.50 -14.35 27.89
C LEU A 14 11.07 -14.93 26.53
N ARG A 15 9.91 -15.59 26.49
CA ARG A 15 9.35 -16.11 25.23
C ARG A 15 8.90 -14.99 24.31
N LEU A 16 8.24 -13.96 24.84
CA LEU A 16 7.80 -12.80 24.07
C LEU A 16 8.96 -12.10 23.40
N LEU A 17 10.05 -11.83 24.12
CA LEU A 17 11.23 -11.17 23.57
C LEU A 17 11.90 -12.02 22.49
N SER A 18 12.06 -13.32 22.73
CA SER A 18 12.64 -14.25 21.76
C SER A 18 11.81 -14.34 20.48
N VAL A 19 10.49 -14.58 20.62
CA VAL A 19 9.58 -14.68 19.48
C VAL A 19 9.48 -13.36 18.73
N PHE A 20 9.36 -12.24 19.45
CA PHE A 20 9.31 -10.91 18.84
C PHE A 20 10.58 -10.62 18.04
N THR A 21 11.76 -10.90 18.58
CA THR A 21 13.03 -10.68 17.89
C THR A 21 13.14 -11.54 16.62
N ILE A 22 12.80 -12.83 16.71
CA ILE A 22 12.84 -13.74 15.56
C ILE A 22 11.85 -13.29 14.48
N CYS A 23 10.59 -13.03 14.85
CA CYS A 23 9.58 -12.57 13.91
C CYS A 23 9.98 -11.22 13.29
N MET A 24 10.45 -10.27 14.08
CA MET A 24 10.88 -8.96 13.60
C MET A 24 12.02 -9.09 12.58
N PHE A 25 13.00 -9.96 12.86
CA PHE A 25 14.09 -10.25 11.94
C PHE A 25 13.60 -10.85 10.62
N ILE A 26 12.67 -11.82 10.66
CA ILE A 26 12.05 -12.41 9.47
C ILE A 26 11.37 -11.32 8.62
N PHE A 27 10.58 -10.44 9.24
CA PHE A 27 9.90 -9.36 8.52
C PHE A 27 10.87 -8.30 7.97
N ILE A 28 12.00 -8.05 8.64
CA ILE A 28 13.06 -7.18 8.10
C ILE A 28 13.70 -7.81 6.85
N ILE A 29 14.02 -9.10 6.86
CA ILE A 29 14.54 -9.79 5.68
C ILE A 29 13.51 -9.78 4.54
N GLN A 30 12.24 -10.05 4.84
CA GLN A 30 11.16 -9.96 3.86
C GLN A 30 11.08 -8.54 3.26
N THR A 31 11.23 -7.51 4.09
CA THR A 31 11.22 -6.11 3.66
C THR A 31 12.41 -5.80 2.75
N PHE A 32 13.60 -6.29 3.10
CA PHE A 32 14.79 -6.16 2.24
C PHE A 32 14.55 -6.79 0.87
N TRP A 33 13.98 -8.00 0.82
CA TRP A 33 13.64 -8.66 -0.44
C TRP A 33 12.59 -7.89 -1.24
N LEU A 34 11.56 -7.35 -0.57
CA LEU A 34 10.51 -6.56 -1.22
C LEU A 34 11.05 -5.32 -1.93
N PHE A 35 12.14 -4.72 -1.41
CA PHE A 35 12.75 -3.51 -1.95
C PHE A 35 14.11 -3.76 -2.62
N ILE A 36 14.41 -5.01 -2.96
CA ILE A 36 15.73 -5.35 -3.54
C ILE A 36 15.99 -4.59 -4.84
N ASP A 37 14.98 -4.46 -5.70
CA ASP A 37 15.11 -3.77 -6.99
C ASP A 37 15.35 -2.25 -6.81
N GLU A 38 14.86 -1.67 -5.72
CA GLU A 38 15.03 -0.25 -5.43
C GLU A 38 16.39 0.06 -4.77
N LEU A 39 17.06 -0.96 -4.20
CA LEU A 39 18.29 -0.84 -3.43
C LEU A 39 19.52 -1.40 -4.17
N ALA A 40 19.35 -2.45 -4.96
CA ALA A 40 20.43 -3.13 -5.67
C ALA A 40 20.92 -2.33 -6.88
N GLY A 41 22.23 -2.38 -7.14
CA GLY A 41 22.83 -1.78 -8.35
C GLY A 41 22.97 -0.26 -8.33
N LYS A 42 22.66 0.43 -7.22
CA LYS A 42 22.71 1.90 -7.10
C LYS A 42 23.93 2.45 -6.34
N GLY A 43 24.94 1.60 -6.11
CA GLY A 43 26.15 2.01 -5.36
C GLY A 43 25.88 2.46 -3.91
N LEU A 44 24.76 2.01 -3.31
CA LEU A 44 24.37 2.43 -1.97
C LEU A 44 25.31 1.86 -0.91
N ASP A 45 25.74 2.75 -0.01
CA ASP A 45 26.42 2.33 1.21
C ASP A 45 25.49 1.44 2.05
N ILE A 46 26.05 0.38 2.63
CA ILE A 46 25.33 -0.55 3.51
C ILE A 46 24.69 0.17 4.70
N ILE A 47 25.28 1.28 5.14
CA ILE A 47 24.75 2.13 6.21
C ILE A 47 23.42 2.76 5.80
N ILE A 48 23.27 3.19 4.54
CA ILE A 48 22.03 3.80 4.02
C ILE A 48 20.92 2.74 3.97
N ILE A 49 21.25 1.52 3.51
CA ILE A 49 20.32 0.39 3.51
C ILE A 49 19.87 0.07 4.95
N GLY A 50 20.82 0.00 5.89
CA GLY A 50 20.53 -0.20 7.31
C GLY A 50 19.63 0.91 7.90
N LYS A 51 19.90 2.18 7.56
CA LYS A 51 19.08 3.34 7.97
C LYS A 51 17.66 3.24 7.42
N PHE A 52 17.49 2.85 6.16
CA PHE A 52 16.18 2.61 5.55
C PHE A 52 15.40 1.50 6.27
N LEU A 53 16.01 0.34 6.47
CA LEU A 53 15.37 -0.78 7.17
C LEU A 53 15.01 -0.41 8.61
N LEU A 54 15.87 0.34 9.29
CA LEU A 54 15.61 0.83 10.65
C LEU A 54 14.42 1.78 10.69
N TYR A 55 14.30 2.72 9.74
CA TYR A 55 13.14 3.63 9.66
C TYR A 55 11.86 2.94 9.22
N TYR A 56 11.95 1.85 8.44
CA TYR A 56 10.79 1.04 8.07
C TYR A 56 10.31 0.15 9.23
N SER A 57 11.21 -0.25 10.13
CA SER A 57 10.93 -1.18 11.22
C SER A 57 9.72 -0.84 12.12
N PRO A 58 9.43 0.43 12.48
CA PRO A 58 8.24 0.76 13.28
C PRO A 58 6.93 0.34 12.63
N LYS A 59 6.86 0.40 11.29
CA LYS A 59 5.69 0.01 10.51
C LYS A 59 5.37 -1.49 10.60
N LEU A 60 6.37 -2.32 10.90
CA LEU A 60 6.21 -3.77 11.03
C LEU A 60 5.62 -4.18 12.38
N ILE A 61 5.73 -3.34 13.41
CA ILE A 61 5.30 -3.67 14.78
C ILE A 61 3.81 -4.03 14.87
N PRO A 62 2.86 -3.31 14.23
CA PRO A 62 1.46 -3.70 14.21
C PRO A 62 1.18 -5.10 13.64
N LEU A 63 2.06 -5.65 12.80
CA LEU A 63 1.96 -7.04 12.32
C LEU A 63 2.67 -8.03 13.25
N VAL A 64 3.90 -7.70 13.67
CA VAL A 64 4.76 -8.61 14.42
C VAL A 64 4.27 -8.78 15.86
N LEU A 65 3.92 -7.70 16.54
CA LEU A 65 3.58 -7.73 17.97
C LEU A 65 2.36 -8.62 18.28
N PRO A 66 1.22 -8.53 17.56
CA PRO A 66 0.07 -9.39 17.83
C PRO A 66 0.37 -10.88 17.64
N LEU A 67 1.16 -11.23 16.62
CA LEU A 67 1.60 -12.60 16.35
C LEU A 67 2.50 -13.10 17.49
N SER A 68 3.48 -12.30 17.91
CA SER A 68 4.41 -12.67 18.98
C SER A 68 3.71 -12.83 20.32
N VAL A 69 2.74 -11.96 20.64
CA VAL A 69 1.93 -12.04 21.85
C VAL A 69 1.10 -13.32 21.87
N LEU A 70 0.43 -13.64 20.76
CA LEU A 70 -0.38 -14.85 20.62
C LEU A 70 0.47 -16.10 20.79
N LEU A 71 1.60 -16.19 20.07
CA LEU A 71 2.47 -17.36 20.11
C LEU A 71 3.09 -17.55 21.49
N SER A 72 3.60 -16.47 22.09
CA SER A 72 4.25 -16.53 23.40
C SER A 72 3.28 -16.88 24.51
N SER A 73 2.04 -16.39 24.44
CA SER A 73 1.01 -16.73 25.43
C SER A 73 0.58 -18.19 25.31
N LEU A 74 0.36 -18.66 24.08
CA LEU A 74 0.03 -20.05 23.81
C LEU A 74 1.13 -21.01 24.25
N MET A 75 2.39 -20.69 23.96
CA MET A 75 3.54 -21.47 24.43
C MET A 75 3.64 -21.45 25.96
N THR A 76 3.52 -20.28 26.61
CA THR A 76 3.67 -20.17 28.08
C THR A 76 2.65 -21.03 28.80
N TYR A 77 1.37 -20.85 28.49
CA TYR A 77 0.31 -21.61 29.15
C TYR A 77 0.22 -23.06 28.67
N GLY A 78 0.65 -23.33 27.43
CA GLY A 78 0.82 -24.68 26.89
C GLY A 78 1.85 -25.48 27.69
N THR A 79 3.06 -24.94 27.88
CA THR A 79 4.12 -25.61 28.67
C THR A 79 3.71 -25.81 30.12
N LEU A 80 3.07 -24.81 30.74
CA LEU A 80 2.53 -24.96 32.10
C LEU A 80 1.50 -26.10 32.18
N SER A 81 0.71 -26.29 31.11
CA SER A 81 -0.25 -27.39 31.04
C SER A 81 0.39 -28.73 30.70
N GLU A 82 1.41 -28.78 29.85
CA GLU A 82 2.15 -30.00 29.47
C GLU A 82 2.94 -30.56 30.65
N ASN A 83 3.59 -29.69 31.43
CA ASN A 83 4.37 -30.06 32.62
C ASN A 83 3.50 -30.35 33.86
N TYR A 84 2.17 -30.35 33.74
CA TYR A 84 1.23 -30.47 34.86
C TYR A 84 1.38 -29.40 35.96
N GLU A 85 2.17 -28.34 35.76
CA GLU A 85 2.31 -27.21 36.68
C GLU A 85 0.96 -26.48 36.87
N PHE A 86 0.20 -26.33 35.79
CA PHE A 86 -1.11 -25.73 35.82
C PHE A 86 -2.13 -26.56 36.63
N ALA A 87 -2.07 -27.89 36.54
CA ALA A 87 -2.92 -28.79 37.32
C ALA A 87 -2.57 -28.72 38.81
N ALA A 88 -1.28 -28.69 39.16
CA ALA A 88 -0.81 -28.53 40.53
C ALA A 88 -1.27 -27.20 41.15
N MET A 89 -1.16 -26.09 40.41
CA MET A 89 -1.68 -24.79 40.83
C MET A 89 -3.17 -24.86 41.18
N LYS A 90 -3.98 -25.51 40.32
CA LYS A 90 -5.42 -25.62 40.53
C LYS A 90 -5.77 -26.46 41.76
N SER A 91 -5.04 -27.54 42.03
CA SER A 91 -5.22 -28.37 43.23
C SER A 91 -4.95 -27.60 44.53
N THR A 92 -4.12 -26.55 44.50
CA THR A 92 -3.89 -25.65 45.64
C THR A 92 -4.92 -24.50 45.75
N GLY A 93 -5.98 -24.53 44.94
CA GLY A 93 -7.05 -23.52 44.94
C GLY A 93 -6.77 -22.29 44.08
N ILE A 94 -5.72 -22.30 43.24
CA ILE A 94 -5.40 -21.18 42.35
C ILE A 94 -6.18 -21.31 41.05
N SER A 95 -7.14 -20.41 40.80
CA SER A 95 -7.91 -20.39 39.56
C SER A 95 -7.08 -19.94 38.35
N LEU A 96 -7.48 -20.37 37.15
CA LEU A 96 -6.89 -19.90 35.88
C LEU A 96 -6.93 -18.37 35.76
N GLN A 97 -8.06 -17.77 36.12
CA GLN A 97 -8.26 -16.33 36.03
C GLN A 97 -7.27 -15.57 36.90
N ARG A 98 -6.96 -16.10 38.09
CA ARG A 98 -5.91 -15.52 38.95
C ARG A 98 -4.54 -15.61 38.26
N ALA A 99 -4.20 -16.75 37.67
CA ALA A 99 -2.93 -16.94 36.97
C ALA A 99 -2.79 -16.05 35.73
N LEU A 100 -3.90 -15.73 35.05
CA LEU A 100 -3.93 -14.81 33.90
C LEU A 100 -3.82 -13.34 34.31
N MET A 101 -4.34 -12.95 35.48
CA MET A 101 -4.50 -11.55 35.88
C MET A 101 -3.20 -10.74 35.82
N SER A 102 -2.07 -11.32 36.26
CA SER A 102 -0.78 -10.62 36.24
C SER A 102 -0.32 -10.29 34.82
N LEU A 103 -0.55 -11.18 33.86
CA LEU A 103 -0.23 -10.95 32.46
C LEU A 103 -1.28 -10.10 31.76
N THR A 104 -2.55 -10.16 32.16
CA THR A 104 -3.60 -9.24 31.67
C THR A 104 -3.23 -7.80 31.99
N LEU A 105 -2.78 -7.51 33.22
CA LEU A 105 -2.34 -6.16 33.60
C LEU A 105 -1.14 -5.70 32.76
N PHE A 106 -0.17 -6.59 32.53
CA PHE A 106 0.96 -6.32 31.64
C PHE A 106 0.48 -5.97 30.22
N HIS A 107 -0.49 -6.70 29.66
CA HIS A 107 -1.01 -6.43 28.31
C HIS A 107 -1.83 -5.15 28.21
N VAL A 108 -2.52 -4.74 29.28
CA VAL A 108 -3.15 -3.41 29.33
C VAL A 108 -2.09 -2.31 29.20
N LEU A 109 -0.98 -2.43 29.95
CA LEU A 109 0.14 -1.48 29.84
C LEU A 109 0.82 -1.55 28.46
N LEU A 110 1.02 -2.75 27.92
CA LEU A 110 1.58 -2.97 26.59
C LEU A 110 0.67 -2.34 25.51
N GLY A 111 -0.64 -2.46 25.63
CA GLY A 111 -1.62 -1.85 24.73
C GLY A 111 -1.53 -0.31 24.72
N ILE A 112 -1.40 0.31 25.89
CA ILE A 112 -1.18 1.75 26.03
C ILE A 112 0.17 2.15 25.39
N GLY A 113 1.24 1.40 25.66
CA GLY A 113 2.55 1.63 25.05
C GLY A 113 2.52 1.51 23.52
N THR A 114 1.79 0.53 23.01
CA THR A 114 1.65 0.31 21.56
C THR A 114 0.80 1.42 20.92
N PHE A 115 -0.23 1.91 21.60
CA PHE A 115 -0.99 3.09 21.16
C PHE A 115 -0.10 4.34 21.06
N TYR A 116 0.70 4.61 22.10
CA TYR A 116 1.67 5.72 22.06
C TYR A 116 2.67 5.58 20.90
N PHE A 117 3.20 4.36 20.73
CA PHE A 117 4.12 4.03 19.65
C PHE A 117 3.48 4.23 18.27
N SER A 118 2.22 3.82 18.09
CA SER A 118 1.44 3.99 16.86
C SER A 118 1.11 5.45 16.55
N ASN A 119 0.99 6.30 17.58
CA ASN A 119 0.75 7.72 17.39
C ASN A 119 2.03 8.53 17.11
N HIS A 120 3.19 8.13 17.65
CA HIS A 120 4.42 8.94 17.56
C HIS A 120 5.53 8.32 16.72
N VAL A 121 5.86 7.05 16.97
CA VAL A 121 7.03 6.41 16.38
C VAL A 121 6.74 5.89 14.98
N ILE A 122 5.56 5.28 14.76
CA ILE A 122 5.17 4.80 13.43
C ILE A 122 5.10 5.94 12.41
N PRO A 123 4.42 7.08 12.68
CA PRO A 123 4.32 8.16 11.69
C PRO A 123 5.68 8.79 11.37
N TYR A 124 6.54 8.92 12.39
CA TYR A 124 7.92 9.40 12.20
C TYR A 124 8.75 8.45 11.32
N GLY A 125 8.68 7.14 11.60
CA GLY A 125 9.33 6.11 10.79
C GLY A 125 8.82 6.07 9.35
N GLU A 126 7.50 6.17 9.16
CA GLU A 126 6.89 6.22 7.83
C GLU A 126 7.35 7.46 7.05
N MET A 127 7.38 8.64 7.67
CA MET A 127 7.88 9.86 7.02
C MET A 127 9.34 9.70 6.58
N LYS A 128 10.22 9.25 7.47
CA LYS A 128 11.65 9.08 7.16
C LYS A 128 11.90 7.99 6.12
N SER A 129 11.25 6.83 6.26
CA SER A 129 11.42 5.72 5.31
C SER A 129 10.82 6.04 3.93
N PHE A 130 9.68 6.73 3.87
CA PHE A 130 9.07 7.13 2.61
C PHE A 130 9.92 8.16 1.85
N ASN A 131 10.39 9.22 2.54
CA ASN A 131 11.25 10.22 1.89
C ASN A 131 12.57 9.60 1.42
N LEU A 132 13.21 8.80 2.29
CA LEU A 132 14.44 8.11 1.91
C LEU A 132 14.21 7.20 0.71
N ARG A 133 13.13 6.42 0.68
CA ARG A 133 12.76 5.59 -0.47
C ARG A 133 12.59 6.41 -1.75
N GLN A 134 11.87 7.54 -1.69
CA GLN A 134 11.68 8.42 -2.85
C GLN A 134 12.99 9.01 -3.35
N ASN A 135 13.89 9.38 -2.43
CA ASN A 135 15.21 9.89 -2.79
C ASN A 135 16.09 8.77 -3.39
N LEU A 136 16.04 7.55 -2.84
CA LEU A 136 16.72 6.37 -3.40
C LEU A 136 16.16 5.96 -4.77
N ALA A 137 14.87 6.18 -5.02
CA ALA A 137 14.25 5.89 -6.31
C ALA A 137 14.74 6.84 -7.42
N LYS A 138 15.18 8.06 -7.07
CA LYS A 138 15.78 9.03 -8.02
C LYS A 138 17.23 8.71 -8.38
N LEU A 139 17.91 7.88 -7.58
CA LEU A 139 19.26 7.46 -7.90
C LEU A 139 19.22 6.50 -9.08
N GLU A 140 19.92 6.86 -10.13
CA GLU A 140 20.17 5.98 -11.27
C GLU A 140 21.08 4.83 -10.84
N PRO A 141 20.83 3.60 -11.29
CA PRO A 141 21.75 2.49 -11.07
C PRO A 141 23.15 2.87 -11.52
N THR A 142 24.15 2.69 -10.66
CA THR A 142 25.56 2.86 -11.04
C THR A 142 25.85 1.79 -12.09
N LEU A 143 25.95 2.22 -13.35
CA LEU A 143 25.76 1.35 -14.48
C LEU A 143 26.81 0.23 -14.56
N ALA A 144 26.37 -1.00 -14.38
CA ALA A 144 26.97 -2.14 -15.07
C ALA A 144 26.30 -2.24 -16.44
N ILE A 145 26.87 -1.59 -17.48
CA ILE A 145 26.40 -1.76 -18.87
C ILE A 145 26.32 -3.26 -19.16
N ARG A 146 25.10 -3.76 -19.40
CA ARG A 146 24.83 -5.17 -19.67
C ARG A 146 25.08 -5.45 -21.16
N GLU A 147 25.76 -6.56 -21.44
CA GLU A 147 26.06 -6.97 -22.82
C GLU A 147 24.80 -7.38 -23.57
N GLY A 148 24.74 -7.05 -24.86
CA GLY A 148 23.69 -7.48 -25.78
C GLY A 148 22.34 -6.76 -25.65
N VAL A 149 22.16 -5.93 -24.61
CA VAL A 149 20.91 -5.20 -24.33
C VAL A 149 21.18 -3.69 -24.35
N PHE A 150 20.15 -2.91 -24.66
CA PHE A 150 20.16 -1.45 -24.54
C PHE A 150 20.08 -1.05 -23.06
N ASN A 151 21.00 -0.20 -22.61
CA ASN A 151 21.09 0.34 -21.26
C ASN A 151 20.86 1.86 -21.32
N GLU A 152 19.86 2.34 -20.59
CA GLU A 152 19.54 3.76 -20.51
C GLU A 152 20.45 4.45 -19.49
N ILE A 153 21.08 5.57 -19.89
CA ILE A 153 21.97 6.41 -19.10
C ILE A 153 21.55 7.87 -19.31
N GLY A 154 20.70 8.39 -18.44
CA GLY A 154 20.18 9.75 -18.58
C GLY A 154 19.41 9.92 -19.90
N LYS A 155 19.91 10.77 -20.81
CA LYS A 155 19.31 11.02 -22.15
C LYS A 155 19.93 10.16 -23.25
N ILE A 156 20.63 9.10 -22.89
CA ILE A 156 21.38 8.27 -23.83
C ILE A 156 20.97 6.81 -23.63
N ASN A 157 20.86 6.04 -24.71
CA ASN A 157 20.66 4.60 -24.65
C ASN A 157 21.81 3.88 -25.36
N ILE A 158 22.61 3.14 -24.60
CA ILE A 158 23.82 2.47 -25.08
C ILE A 158 23.64 0.95 -25.15
N LYS A 159 23.99 0.36 -26.28
CA LYS A 159 24.12 -1.08 -26.46
C LYS A 159 25.56 -1.42 -26.80
N VAL A 160 26.07 -2.41 -26.11
CA VAL A 160 27.41 -2.97 -26.34
C VAL A 160 27.25 -4.46 -26.62
N LYS A 161 27.90 -4.98 -27.65
CA LYS A 161 27.82 -6.40 -27.99
C LYS A 161 28.59 -7.25 -26.98
N ARG A 162 29.81 -6.83 -26.63
CA ARG A 162 30.70 -7.55 -25.71
C ARG A 162 31.62 -6.58 -24.98
N LYS A 163 31.96 -6.88 -23.73
CA LYS A 163 32.98 -6.19 -22.94
C LYS A 163 34.18 -7.09 -22.72
N TYR A 164 35.37 -6.52 -22.59
CA TYR A 164 36.60 -7.25 -22.35
C TYR A 164 37.70 -6.37 -21.74
N GLY A 165 38.79 -7.00 -21.28
CA GLY A 165 39.92 -6.34 -20.62
C GLY A 165 39.80 -6.28 -19.10
N GLU A 166 40.75 -5.62 -18.45
CA GLU A 166 40.72 -5.43 -16.99
C GLU A 166 39.53 -4.54 -16.61
N ASN A 167 38.71 -5.02 -15.66
CA ASN A 167 37.49 -4.35 -15.19
C ASN A 167 36.47 -4.01 -16.29
N ASP A 168 36.37 -4.81 -17.35
CA ASP A 168 35.44 -4.62 -18.48
C ASP A 168 35.58 -3.25 -19.19
N ARG A 169 36.77 -2.66 -19.18
CA ARG A 169 37.03 -1.31 -19.70
C ARG A 169 36.75 -1.15 -21.20
N PHE A 170 37.01 -2.19 -22.00
CA PHE A 170 36.87 -2.12 -23.45
C PHE A 170 35.53 -2.68 -23.91
N LEU A 171 34.93 -2.00 -24.87
CA LEU A 171 33.61 -2.27 -25.44
C LEU A 171 33.75 -2.61 -26.93
N GLU A 172 33.03 -3.62 -27.38
CA GLU A 172 32.95 -4.02 -28.80
C GLU A 172 31.57 -3.70 -29.37
N ASP A 173 31.54 -3.12 -30.57
CA ASP A 173 30.33 -2.80 -31.34
C ASP A 173 29.32 -1.99 -30.50
N VAL A 174 29.65 -0.71 -30.34
CA VAL A 174 28.94 0.24 -29.49
C VAL A 174 27.93 1.00 -30.34
N ILE A 175 26.66 0.93 -29.95
CA ILE A 175 25.56 1.70 -30.53
C ILE A 175 24.99 2.59 -29.46
N ILE A 176 24.95 3.89 -29.71
CA ILE A 176 24.44 4.89 -28.80
C ILE A 176 23.32 5.66 -29.49
N HIS A 177 22.19 5.78 -28.82
CA HIS A 177 21.11 6.68 -29.17
C HIS A 177 21.11 7.85 -28.19
N GLU A 178 21.12 9.08 -28.69
CA GLU A 178 21.02 10.28 -27.86
C GLU A 178 19.69 10.98 -28.13
N TYR A 179 18.94 11.21 -27.06
CA TYR A 179 17.64 11.89 -27.10
C TYR A 179 17.85 13.40 -26.93
N THR A 180 17.33 14.18 -27.88
CA THR A 180 17.30 15.64 -27.74
C THR A 180 16.29 16.08 -26.67
N PRO A 181 16.28 17.35 -26.24
CA PRO A 181 15.30 17.88 -25.29
C PRO A 181 13.83 17.64 -25.63
N ASP A 182 13.50 17.37 -26.91
CA ASP A 182 12.15 17.04 -27.39
C ASP A 182 11.81 15.54 -27.30
N GLU A 183 12.63 14.73 -26.62
CA GLU A 183 12.50 13.26 -26.48
C GLU A 183 12.54 12.47 -27.81
N GLU A 184 12.94 13.10 -28.90
CA GLU A 184 13.13 12.43 -30.19
C GLU A 184 14.54 11.85 -30.32
N ASN A 185 14.61 10.60 -30.81
CA ASN A 185 15.86 9.91 -31.13
C ASN A 185 16.39 10.38 -32.47
N ASN A 186 17.07 11.51 -32.47
CA ASN A 186 17.60 12.15 -33.66
C ASN A 186 19.10 11.97 -33.85
N ILE A 187 19.82 11.42 -32.87
CA ILE A 187 21.27 11.19 -32.94
C ILE A 187 21.57 9.70 -32.68
N VAL A 188 22.29 9.07 -33.63
CA VAL A 188 22.76 7.69 -33.51
C VAL A 188 24.27 7.66 -33.74
N ILE A 189 25.02 7.14 -32.77
CA ILE A 189 26.46 6.94 -32.87
C ILE A 189 26.73 5.44 -32.94
N LYS A 190 27.51 5.01 -33.93
CA LYS A 190 27.97 3.63 -34.07
C LYS A 190 29.49 3.62 -34.11
N ALA A 191 30.12 2.84 -33.24
CA ALA A 191 31.57 2.71 -33.17
C ALA A 191 31.98 1.25 -33.06
N GLU A 192 33.09 0.89 -33.70
CA GLU A 192 33.61 -0.49 -33.67
C GLU A 192 34.14 -0.85 -32.28
N ARG A 193 34.79 0.11 -31.61
CA ARG A 193 35.38 -0.06 -30.28
C ARG A 193 35.05 1.11 -29.39
N GLY A 194 34.90 0.86 -28.11
CA GLY A 194 34.76 1.88 -27.08
C GLY A 194 35.64 1.58 -25.86
N GLU A 195 35.94 2.60 -25.08
CA GLU A 195 36.75 2.50 -23.88
C GLU A 195 36.17 3.40 -22.80
N MET A 196 35.89 2.83 -21.63
CA MET A 196 35.42 3.58 -20.45
C MET A 196 36.63 4.05 -19.64
N LYS A 197 36.95 5.34 -19.72
CA LYS A 197 38.01 5.96 -18.91
C LYS A 197 37.39 6.52 -17.63
N ASN A 198 37.20 5.67 -16.62
CA ASN A 198 36.77 6.11 -15.30
C ASN A 198 38.00 6.50 -14.47
N GLU A 199 38.17 7.79 -14.16
CA GLU A 199 39.09 8.20 -13.10
C GLU A 199 38.42 8.01 -11.73
N PRO A 200 39.11 7.49 -10.70
CA PRO A 200 38.53 7.28 -9.36
C PRO A 200 37.97 8.56 -8.69
N THR A 201 38.36 9.74 -9.20
CA THR A 201 38.06 11.06 -8.65
C THR A 201 37.08 11.88 -9.49
N ASP A 202 36.76 11.47 -10.72
CA ASP A 202 35.87 12.23 -11.61
C ASP A 202 34.46 11.63 -11.59
N PRO A 203 33.42 12.39 -11.20
CA PRO A 203 32.02 11.93 -11.25
C PRO A 203 31.48 11.77 -12.68
N ASN A 204 32.23 12.13 -13.72
CA ASN A 204 31.82 11.98 -15.10
C ASN A 204 32.27 10.63 -15.68
N LEU A 205 31.36 9.93 -16.37
CA LEU A 205 31.72 8.77 -17.19
C LEU A 205 32.29 9.29 -18.51
N LYS A 206 33.60 9.13 -18.70
CA LYS A 206 34.26 9.43 -19.98
C LYS A 206 34.28 8.18 -20.85
N LEU A 207 33.54 8.23 -21.95
CA LEU A 207 33.47 7.19 -22.96
C LEU A 207 34.24 7.63 -24.22
N VAL A 208 35.31 6.91 -24.55
CA VAL A 208 36.10 7.15 -25.77
C VAL A 208 35.71 6.11 -26.81
N LEU A 209 35.18 6.55 -27.94
CA LEU A 209 34.74 5.70 -29.05
C LEU A 209 35.74 5.78 -30.19
N TYR A 210 36.07 4.65 -30.79
CA TYR A 210 37.04 4.56 -31.88
C TYR A 210 36.39 4.03 -33.16
N ASN A 211 36.80 4.60 -34.29
CA ASN A 211 36.38 4.24 -35.65
C ASN A 211 34.86 4.12 -35.78
N GLY A 212 34.18 5.26 -35.81
CA GLY A 212 32.72 5.30 -35.80
C GLY A 212 32.11 6.34 -36.72
N ASN A 213 30.78 6.32 -36.75
CA ASN A 213 29.98 7.27 -37.49
C ASN A 213 28.88 7.82 -36.56
N ARG A 214 28.73 9.14 -36.54
CA ARG A 214 27.61 9.85 -35.91
C ARG A 214 26.62 10.26 -36.99
N TYR A 215 25.38 9.83 -36.83
CA TYR A 215 24.24 10.15 -37.69
C TYR A 215 23.33 11.10 -36.93
N GLU A 216 22.99 12.24 -37.51
CA GLU A 216 22.08 13.21 -36.92
C GLU A 216 20.98 13.59 -37.90
N GLN A 217 19.73 13.47 -37.48
CA GLN A 217 18.58 13.90 -38.25
C GLN A 217 18.29 15.38 -37.95
N ILE A 218 18.31 16.20 -39.00
CA ILE A 218 18.11 17.64 -38.90
C ILE A 218 16.61 17.92 -39.01
N LYS A 219 16.05 18.70 -38.07
CA LYS A 219 14.65 19.16 -38.16
C LYS A 219 14.55 20.30 -39.19
N PRO A 220 13.89 20.12 -40.35
CA PRO A 220 13.78 21.18 -41.34
C PRO A 220 12.76 22.24 -40.89
N GLN A 221 13.10 23.52 -41.07
CA GLN A 221 12.27 24.65 -40.65
C GLN A 221 11.03 24.85 -41.55
N LYS A 222 11.08 24.41 -42.81
CA LYS A 222 9.97 24.53 -43.77
C LYS A 222 9.24 23.20 -43.95
N LEU A 223 7.91 23.25 -44.02
CA LEU A 223 7.08 22.04 -44.23
C LEU A 223 7.44 21.28 -45.50
N THR A 224 7.80 21.98 -46.58
CA THR A 224 8.18 21.40 -47.87
C THR A 224 9.50 20.62 -47.86
N GLU A 225 10.33 20.83 -46.84
CA GLU A 225 11.64 20.16 -46.69
C GLU A 225 11.57 18.93 -45.78
N ARG A 226 10.43 18.69 -45.11
CA ARG A 226 10.21 17.51 -44.24
C ARG A 226 10.25 16.19 -45.01
N GLU A 227 9.82 16.18 -46.27
CA GLU A 227 9.83 14.98 -47.12
C GLU A 227 11.25 14.54 -47.52
N ARG A 228 12.25 15.43 -47.42
CA ARG A 228 13.64 15.14 -47.83
C ARG A 228 14.48 14.45 -46.76
N ILE A 229 13.96 14.34 -45.53
CA ILE A 229 14.63 13.71 -44.36
C ILE A 229 16.13 14.08 -44.29
N PRO A 230 16.46 15.37 -44.16
CA PRO A 230 17.85 15.81 -44.16
C PRO A 230 18.57 15.19 -42.95
N HIS A 231 19.73 14.58 -43.22
CA HIS A 231 20.58 13.99 -42.18
C HIS A 231 22.04 14.40 -42.40
N ALA A 232 22.76 14.56 -41.29
CA ALA A 232 24.20 14.72 -41.27
C ALA A 232 24.85 13.39 -40.88
N LYS A 233 25.94 13.05 -41.56
CA LYS A 233 26.80 11.92 -41.20
C LYS A 233 28.23 12.43 -40.99
N VAL A 234 28.79 12.15 -39.81
CA VAL A 234 30.16 12.50 -39.46
C VAL A 234 30.91 11.22 -39.14
N ALA A 235 32.01 10.96 -39.86
CA ALA A 235 32.93 9.87 -39.55
C ALA A 235 34.01 10.39 -38.59
N PHE A 236 34.39 9.57 -37.61
CA PHE A 236 35.43 9.90 -36.62
C PHE A 236 36.36 8.72 -36.38
N GLU A 237 37.64 9.02 -36.19
CA GLU A 237 38.64 8.04 -35.72
C GLU A 237 38.59 7.90 -34.21
N GLU A 238 38.44 9.01 -33.49
CA GLU A 238 38.28 9.08 -32.04
C GLU A 238 37.17 10.08 -31.70
N TYR A 239 36.26 9.69 -30.82
CA TYR A 239 35.17 10.54 -30.31
C TYR A 239 35.05 10.38 -28.81
N GLU A 240 35.31 11.46 -28.08
CA GLU A 240 35.18 11.49 -26.62
C GLU A 240 33.81 12.03 -26.23
N MET A 241 33.07 11.24 -25.43
CA MET A 241 31.79 11.61 -24.86
C MET A 241 31.91 11.63 -23.34
N ASN A 242 31.62 12.78 -22.73
CA ASN A 242 31.57 12.91 -21.28
C ASN A 242 30.11 12.89 -20.85
N ILE A 243 29.73 11.88 -20.07
CA ILE A 243 28.40 11.76 -19.49
C ILE A 243 28.50 12.23 -18.05
N ASP A 244 27.92 13.39 -17.77
CA ASP A 244 27.83 13.95 -16.42
C ASP A 244 26.86 13.11 -15.58
N LEU A 245 27.40 12.25 -14.72
CA LEU A 245 26.61 11.45 -13.77
C LEU A 245 26.33 12.22 -12.47
N SER A 246 26.97 13.38 -12.26
CA SER A 246 26.81 14.18 -11.04
C SER A 246 25.40 14.74 -10.91
N GLN A 247 24.74 15.09 -12.03
CA GLN A 247 23.35 15.57 -12.02
C GLN A 247 22.34 14.50 -11.57
N PHE A 248 22.66 13.22 -11.77
CA PHE A 248 21.78 12.09 -11.42
C PHE A 248 22.01 11.60 -9.98
N ASN A 249 23.24 11.72 -9.45
CA ASN A 249 23.59 11.24 -8.12
C ASN A 249 23.69 12.33 -7.04
N ASN A 250 23.48 13.62 -7.36
CA ASN A 250 23.42 14.71 -6.38
C ASN A 250 22.03 14.80 -5.71
N VAL A 251 21.48 13.65 -5.33
CA VAL A 251 20.22 13.57 -4.58
C VAL A 251 20.54 13.64 -3.10
N ASN A 252 20.04 14.67 -2.42
CA ASN A 252 20.14 14.73 -0.97
C ASN A 252 19.22 13.67 -0.34
N LEU A 253 19.81 12.56 0.10
CA LEU A 253 19.09 11.46 0.72
C LEU A 253 18.40 11.83 2.04
N GLU A 254 18.79 12.94 2.67
CA GLU A 254 18.21 13.41 3.93
C GLU A 254 17.04 14.38 3.73
N GLU A 255 16.72 14.76 2.49
CA GLU A 255 15.66 15.71 2.19
C GLU A 255 14.25 15.13 2.47
N GLU A 256 13.36 15.94 3.06
CA GLU A 256 12.02 15.54 3.51
C GLU A 256 10.90 16.30 2.80
N ASN A 257 10.81 16.13 1.48
CA ASN A 257 9.82 16.83 0.67
C ASN A 257 8.37 16.39 0.92
N TYR A 258 8.16 15.15 1.39
CA TYR A 258 6.84 14.55 1.58
C TYR A 258 6.49 14.41 3.05
N ARG A 259 5.54 15.22 3.55
CA ARG A 259 5.09 15.20 4.95
C ARG A 259 3.58 15.00 5.12
N SER A 260 2.82 14.99 4.04
CA SER A 260 1.35 15.12 4.06
C SER A 260 0.59 13.81 3.85
N THR A 261 1.27 12.67 3.68
CA THR A 261 0.57 11.39 3.51
C THR A 261 -0.12 10.98 4.81
N TYR A 262 -1.36 10.47 4.71
CA TYR A 262 -2.17 10.03 5.86
C TYR A 262 -1.45 9.08 6.84
N ARG A 263 -0.52 8.25 6.36
CA ARG A 263 0.27 7.31 7.18
C ARG A 263 1.32 7.99 8.07
N MET A 264 1.71 9.22 7.72
CA MET A 264 2.72 10.03 8.42
C MET A 264 2.09 10.93 9.49
N GLN A 265 0.77 10.93 9.59
CA GLN A 265 0.04 11.82 10.49
C GLN A 265 -0.22 11.17 11.86
N LYS A 266 -0.16 12.01 12.87
CA LYS A 266 -0.64 11.71 14.24
C LYS A 266 -2.16 11.82 14.31
N ILE A 267 -2.76 11.38 15.40
CA ILE A 267 -4.22 11.42 15.63
C ILE A 267 -4.78 12.84 15.52
N ASP A 268 -4.15 13.81 16.20
CA ASP A 268 -4.53 15.23 16.17
C ASP A 268 -4.47 15.81 14.74
N GLN A 269 -3.42 15.45 13.99
CA GLN A 269 -3.28 15.86 12.60
C GLN A 269 -4.29 15.17 11.67
N LEU A 270 -4.60 13.90 11.92
CA LEU A 270 -5.59 13.12 11.17
C LEU A 270 -6.98 13.70 11.36
N GLU A 271 -7.37 14.07 12.58
CA GLU A 271 -8.69 14.65 12.87
C GLU A 271 -8.90 15.96 12.12
N VAL A 272 -7.92 16.87 12.14
CA VAL A 272 -7.96 18.13 11.37
C VAL A 272 -7.96 17.86 9.86
N SER A 273 -7.16 16.90 9.40
CA SER A 273 -7.09 16.56 7.96
C SER A 273 -8.41 15.96 7.46
N ILE A 274 -9.06 15.10 8.26
CA ILE A 274 -10.35 14.50 7.94
C ILE A 274 -11.42 15.59 7.83
N ASP A 275 -11.54 16.46 8.83
CA ASP A 275 -12.52 17.57 8.81
C ASP A 275 -12.32 18.50 7.61
N THR A 276 -11.06 18.85 7.32
CA THR A 276 -10.72 19.69 6.16
C THR A 276 -11.08 19.01 4.83
N LEU A 277 -10.74 17.72 4.68
CA LEU A 277 -11.05 16.95 3.48
C LEU A 277 -12.56 16.77 3.30
N GLU A 278 -13.31 16.52 4.37
CA GLU A 278 -14.77 16.38 4.31
C GLU A 278 -15.46 17.68 3.91
N ARG A 279 -15.03 18.82 4.47
CA ARG A 279 -15.55 20.14 4.09
C ARG A 279 -15.24 20.45 2.63
N SER A 280 -13.99 20.25 2.21
CA SER A 280 -13.58 20.46 0.82
C SER A 280 -14.33 19.54 -0.15
N PHE A 281 -14.58 18.29 0.22
CA PHE A 281 -15.36 17.37 -0.59
C PHE A 281 -16.83 17.80 -0.71
N SER A 282 -17.45 18.21 0.40
CA SER A 282 -18.82 18.73 0.38
C SER A 282 -18.94 20.01 -0.46
N GLU A 283 -17.96 20.89 -0.38
CA GLU A 283 -17.88 22.09 -1.22
C GLU A 283 -17.76 21.73 -2.70
N GLU A 284 -16.87 20.79 -3.06
CA GLU A 284 -16.71 20.36 -4.45
C GLU A 284 -18.00 19.70 -5.00
N GLN A 285 -18.69 18.92 -4.18
CA GLN A 285 -19.99 18.34 -4.52
C GLN A 285 -21.05 19.43 -4.76
N ASN A 286 -21.12 20.45 -3.91
CA ASN A 286 -22.06 21.55 -4.04
C ASN A 286 -21.77 22.39 -5.29
N VAL A 287 -20.52 22.78 -5.51
CA VAL A 287 -20.08 23.54 -6.69
C VAL A 287 -20.35 22.75 -7.97
N PHE A 288 -20.07 21.44 -7.98
CA PHE A 288 -20.40 20.60 -9.12
C PHE A 288 -21.90 20.50 -9.35
N SER A 289 -22.69 20.30 -8.29
CA SER A 289 -24.15 20.22 -8.38
C SER A 289 -24.76 21.51 -8.95
N GLU A 290 -24.29 22.67 -8.49
CA GLU A 290 -24.74 23.98 -8.95
C GLU A 290 -24.36 24.23 -10.43
N ASN A 291 -23.10 23.96 -10.79
CA ASN A 291 -22.60 24.15 -12.15
C ASN A 291 -23.26 23.18 -13.15
N PHE A 292 -23.36 21.90 -12.78
CA PHE A 292 -24.05 20.89 -13.57
C PHE A 292 -25.53 21.23 -13.71
N GLY A 293 -26.19 21.64 -12.62
CA GLY A 293 -27.61 21.98 -12.62
C GLY A 293 -27.97 23.20 -13.46
N ARG A 294 -27.08 24.20 -13.57
CA ARG A 294 -27.27 25.38 -14.42
C ARG A 294 -27.03 25.11 -15.90
N GLY A 295 -26.04 24.29 -16.23
CA GLY A 295 -25.60 24.06 -17.61
C GLY A 295 -26.17 22.81 -18.29
N SER A 296 -26.67 21.83 -17.53
CA SER A 296 -27.01 20.51 -18.08
C SER A 296 -28.43 20.46 -18.66
N ILE A 297 -28.52 19.98 -19.91
CA ILE A 297 -29.80 19.67 -20.56
C ILE A 297 -30.59 18.62 -19.76
N LEU A 298 -29.90 17.69 -19.07
CA LEU A 298 -30.52 16.67 -18.22
C LEU A 298 -31.34 17.29 -17.08
N THR A 299 -30.83 18.37 -16.46
CA THR A 299 -31.51 19.06 -15.37
C THR A 299 -32.70 19.88 -15.88
N LYS A 300 -32.62 20.41 -17.11
CA LYS A 300 -33.75 21.09 -17.76
C LYS A 300 -34.86 20.10 -18.14
N MET A 301 -34.50 18.95 -18.73
CA MET A 301 -35.45 17.87 -19.05
C MET A 301 -36.14 17.31 -17.80
N ALA A 302 -35.42 17.14 -16.69
CA ALA A 302 -36.01 16.66 -15.43
C ALA A 302 -37.01 17.66 -14.79
N LYS A 303 -37.01 18.92 -15.21
CA LYS A 303 -37.93 19.96 -14.73
C LYS A 303 -39.18 20.12 -15.63
N GLU A 304 -39.18 19.55 -16.82
CA GLU A 304 -40.30 19.64 -17.76
C GLU A 304 -41.14 18.35 -17.74
N ASP A 305 -42.24 18.37 -16.99
CA ASP A 305 -43.37 17.43 -17.17
C ASP A 305 -44.14 17.82 -18.44
N GLN A 306 -43.55 17.57 -19.61
CA GLN A 306 -44.23 17.75 -20.89
C GLN A 306 -44.67 16.38 -21.43
N PRO A 307 -45.91 16.23 -21.92
CA PRO A 307 -46.38 14.97 -22.47
C PRO A 307 -45.59 14.63 -23.74
N ILE A 308 -45.03 13.42 -23.79
CA ILE A 308 -44.31 12.89 -24.96
C ILE A 308 -45.31 12.80 -26.12
N VAL A 309 -45.23 13.75 -27.06
CA VAL A 309 -46.03 13.72 -28.29
C VAL A 309 -45.48 12.61 -29.19
N LYS A 310 -46.29 11.57 -29.47
CA LYS A 310 -45.96 10.52 -30.44
C LYS A 310 -45.88 11.13 -31.85
N VAL A 311 -44.72 10.95 -32.48
CA VAL A 311 -44.40 11.46 -33.82
C VAL A 311 -45.20 10.72 -34.89
N ALA A 312 -45.86 11.47 -35.78
CA ALA A 312 -46.52 10.94 -36.97
C ALA A 312 -45.49 10.57 -38.07
N VAL A 313 -45.84 9.53 -38.83
CA VAL A 313 -45.06 8.82 -39.86
C VAL A 313 -44.36 9.74 -40.88
N MET A 314 -43.17 9.35 -41.35
CA MET A 314 -42.43 10.05 -42.43
C MET A 314 -43.26 10.19 -43.72
N PRO A 315 -43.25 11.37 -44.37
CA PRO A 315 -43.83 11.53 -45.70
C PRO A 315 -42.99 10.84 -46.79
N SER A 316 -43.66 10.35 -47.83
CA SER A 316 -43.10 9.49 -48.88
C SER A 316 -42.54 10.23 -50.11
N SER A 317 -42.42 11.57 -50.11
CA SER A 317 -41.92 12.33 -51.27
C SER A 317 -40.87 13.38 -50.93
N VAL A 318 -39.89 13.58 -51.82
CA VAL A 318 -38.75 14.52 -51.68
C VAL A 318 -39.18 15.99 -51.85
N TYR A 319 -40.29 16.25 -52.55
CA TYR A 319 -40.80 17.60 -52.79
C TYR A 319 -41.41 18.24 -51.53
N ASP A 320 -41.99 17.43 -50.64
CA ASP A 320 -42.45 17.89 -49.31
C ASP A 320 -41.28 18.32 -48.40
N PHE A 321 -40.06 17.86 -48.66
CA PHE A 321 -38.88 18.19 -47.84
C PHE A 321 -38.41 19.64 -48.04
N ILE A 322 -38.68 20.24 -49.20
CA ILE A 322 -38.30 21.62 -49.56
C ILE A 322 -39.29 22.64 -48.96
N LEU A 323 -40.57 22.26 -48.86
CA LEU A 323 -41.61 23.10 -48.25
C LEU A 323 -41.75 22.87 -46.73
N THR A 324 -41.36 21.69 -46.23
CA THR A 324 -41.37 21.39 -44.79
C THR A 324 -40.07 21.84 -44.15
N GLU A 325 -39.97 23.15 -43.88
CA GLU A 325 -38.84 23.81 -43.20
C GLU A 325 -38.43 23.20 -41.84
N GLU A 326 -39.20 22.27 -41.28
CA GLU A 326 -38.99 21.72 -39.93
C GLU A 326 -38.15 20.45 -39.88
N GLN A 327 -38.04 19.63 -40.95
CA GLN A 327 -37.50 18.28 -40.79
C GLN A 327 -35.98 18.24 -40.51
N TRP A 328 -35.19 19.00 -41.27
CA TRP A 328 -33.75 19.14 -41.01
C TRP A 328 -33.48 19.86 -39.68
N LYS A 329 -34.34 20.82 -39.29
CA LYS A 329 -34.29 21.52 -37.99
C LYS A 329 -34.50 20.51 -36.85
N ARG A 330 -35.48 19.61 -36.98
CA ARG A 330 -35.75 18.53 -36.01
C ARG A 330 -34.56 17.57 -35.90
N HIS A 331 -34.01 17.10 -37.03
CA HIS A 331 -32.83 16.22 -37.01
C HIS A 331 -31.61 16.90 -36.38
N ARG A 332 -31.37 18.18 -36.71
CA ARG A 332 -30.31 19.00 -36.10
C ARG A 332 -30.49 19.14 -34.59
N ILE A 333 -31.71 19.44 -34.11
CA ILE A 333 -32.01 19.54 -32.68
C ILE A 333 -31.78 18.19 -31.98
N LEU A 334 -32.15 17.07 -32.62
CA LEU A 334 -31.90 15.73 -32.08
C LEU A 334 -30.40 15.42 -31.98
N GLU A 335 -29.60 15.76 -32.99
CA GLU A 335 -28.14 15.60 -32.95
C GLU A 335 -27.48 16.50 -31.90
N GLU A 336 -27.85 17.79 -31.83
CA GLU A 336 -27.36 18.72 -30.82
C GLU A 336 -27.72 18.26 -29.39
N SER A 337 -28.94 17.75 -29.20
CA SER A 337 -29.40 17.18 -27.93
C SER A 337 -28.65 15.89 -27.58
N SER A 338 -28.49 14.98 -28.55
CA SER A 338 -27.75 13.73 -28.40
C SER A 338 -26.29 13.98 -28.02
N SER A 339 -25.63 14.92 -28.70
CA SER A 339 -24.26 15.35 -28.39
C SER A 339 -24.16 15.92 -26.98
N SER A 340 -25.06 16.84 -26.61
CA SER A 340 -25.08 17.45 -25.28
C SER A 340 -25.37 16.44 -24.16
N LEU A 341 -26.22 15.43 -24.41
CA LEU A 341 -26.47 14.33 -23.48
C LEU A 341 -25.23 13.46 -23.29
N LYS A 342 -24.53 13.12 -24.39
CA LYS A 342 -23.26 12.39 -24.35
C LYS A 342 -22.20 13.16 -23.56
N ASP A 343 -22.10 14.47 -23.77
CA ASP A 343 -21.17 15.32 -23.01
C ASP A 343 -21.54 15.41 -21.53
N GLY A 344 -22.84 15.55 -21.21
CA GLY A 344 -23.34 15.51 -19.84
C GLY A 344 -23.02 14.19 -19.13
N MET A 345 -23.23 13.06 -19.80
CA MET A 345 -22.86 11.73 -19.28
C MET A 345 -21.35 11.57 -19.12
N ARG A 346 -20.54 12.07 -20.07
CA ARG A 346 -19.08 12.06 -19.97
C ARG A 346 -18.61 12.86 -18.76
N ASN A 347 -19.18 14.05 -18.54
CA ASN A 347 -18.87 14.90 -17.39
C ASN A 347 -19.27 14.24 -16.06
N LEU A 348 -20.46 13.63 -15.99
CA LEU A 348 -20.90 12.86 -14.82
C LEU A 348 -19.98 11.68 -14.51
N ASN A 349 -19.60 10.90 -15.53
CA ASN A 349 -18.72 9.75 -15.36
C ASN A 349 -17.32 10.18 -14.93
N ALA A 350 -16.76 11.24 -15.52
CA ALA A 350 -15.47 11.79 -15.13
C ALA A 350 -15.49 12.28 -13.66
N LYS A 351 -16.54 13.02 -13.27
CA LYS A 351 -16.71 13.51 -11.90
C LYS A 351 -17.01 12.40 -10.89
N ARG A 352 -17.72 11.34 -11.28
CA ARG A 352 -17.91 10.15 -10.46
C ARG A 352 -16.57 9.51 -10.09
N THR A 353 -15.66 9.35 -11.06
CA THR A 353 -14.31 8.82 -10.80
C THR A 353 -13.51 9.73 -9.88
N GLN A 354 -13.57 11.05 -10.08
CA GLN A 354 -12.87 12.02 -9.23
C GLN A 354 -13.41 12.02 -7.79
N PHE A 355 -14.73 12.03 -7.62
CA PHE A 355 -15.36 11.97 -6.30
C PHE A 355 -15.11 10.64 -5.59
N PHE A 356 -15.05 9.54 -6.33
CA PHE A 356 -14.64 8.25 -5.77
C PHE A 356 -13.21 8.31 -5.23
N ALA A 357 -12.26 8.90 -5.97
CA ALA A 357 -10.89 9.07 -5.50
C ALA A 357 -10.79 9.97 -4.26
N PHE A 358 -11.55 11.07 -4.23
CA PHE A 358 -11.61 11.97 -3.06
C PHE A 358 -12.20 11.24 -1.83
N GLN A 359 -13.32 10.53 -2.00
CA GLN A 359 -13.93 9.75 -0.94
C GLN A 359 -12.99 8.64 -0.43
N LYS A 360 -12.28 7.96 -1.33
CA LYS A 360 -11.26 6.96 -0.97
C LYS A 360 -10.16 7.58 -0.11
N LEU A 361 -9.70 8.79 -0.44
CA LEU A 361 -8.71 9.50 0.38
C LEU A 361 -9.22 9.80 1.79
N ILE A 362 -10.46 10.29 1.93
CA ILE A 362 -11.11 10.51 3.24
C ILE A 362 -11.19 9.20 4.02
N ASN A 363 -11.61 8.12 3.35
CA ASN A 363 -11.74 6.80 3.98
C ASN A 363 -10.39 6.27 4.47
N LEU A 364 -9.30 6.45 3.72
CA LEU A 364 -7.94 6.07 4.14
C LEU A 364 -7.50 6.80 5.42
N HIS A 365 -7.81 8.10 5.56
CA HIS A 365 -7.51 8.85 6.78
C HIS A 365 -8.32 8.32 7.98
N LYS A 366 -9.62 8.09 7.79
CA LYS A 366 -10.49 7.52 8.84
C LYS A 366 -10.07 6.12 9.27
N ILE A 367 -9.72 5.24 8.31
CA ILE A 367 -9.19 3.89 8.60
C ILE A 367 -7.93 4.01 9.45
N THR A 368 -6.98 4.85 9.04
CA THR A 368 -5.70 5.03 9.75
C THR A 368 -5.91 5.56 11.17
N LEU A 369 -6.84 6.50 11.36
CA LEU A 369 -7.23 7.00 12.67
C LEU A 369 -7.75 5.87 13.57
N HIS A 370 -8.72 5.09 13.09
CA HIS A 370 -9.30 4.00 13.87
C HIS A 370 -8.34 2.84 14.11
N GLU A 371 -7.41 2.58 13.18
CA GLU A 371 -6.41 1.52 13.32
C GLU A 371 -5.44 1.79 14.48
N LYS A 372 -5.11 3.06 14.73
CA LYS A 372 -4.30 3.44 15.90
C LYS A 372 -5.01 3.07 17.20
N TYR A 373 -6.33 3.26 17.29
CA TYR A 373 -7.12 2.90 18.48
C TYR A 373 -7.32 1.39 18.63
N THR A 374 -7.59 0.66 17.54
CA THR A 374 -7.85 -0.79 17.63
C THR A 374 -6.62 -1.57 18.09
N LEU A 375 -5.41 -1.08 17.77
CA LEU A 375 -4.14 -1.69 18.16
C LEU A 375 -4.00 -1.91 19.68
N LEU A 376 -4.59 -1.02 20.49
CA LEU A 376 -4.61 -1.13 21.96
C LEU A 376 -5.33 -2.41 22.42
N PHE A 377 -6.41 -2.79 21.74
CA PHE A 377 -7.25 -3.92 22.12
C PHE A 377 -6.77 -5.24 21.54
N VAL A 378 -6.19 -5.21 20.33
CA VAL A 378 -5.79 -6.42 19.59
C VAL A 378 -4.78 -7.26 20.37
N SER A 379 -3.75 -6.62 20.93
CA SER A 379 -2.72 -7.31 21.72
C SER A 379 -3.31 -8.01 22.94
N LEU A 380 -4.20 -7.34 23.68
CA LEU A 380 -4.89 -7.90 24.84
C LEU A 380 -5.80 -9.08 24.46
N LEU A 381 -6.61 -8.93 23.40
CA LEU A 381 -7.54 -9.97 22.96
C LEU A 381 -6.80 -11.23 22.48
N LEU A 382 -5.72 -11.07 21.72
CA LEU A 382 -4.91 -12.19 21.24
C LEU A 382 -4.12 -12.85 22.36
N PHE A 383 -3.64 -12.09 23.35
CA PHE A 383 -3.10 -12.66 24.58
C PHE A 383 -4.13 -13.56 25.28
N LEU A 384 -5.36 -13.07 25.49
CA LEU A 384 -6.40 -13.84 26.16
C LEU A 384 -6.74 -15.12 25.38
N ILE A 385 -6.80 -15.04 24.05
CA ILE A 385 -7.02 -16.21 23.20
C ILE A 385 -5.88 -17.22 23.34
N GLY A 386 -4.63 -16.77 23.17
CA GLY A 386 -3.46 -17.66 23.24
C GLY A 386 -3.31 -18.28 24.62
N ALA A 387 -3.44 -17.50 25.69
CA ALA A 387 -3.34 -17.99 27.05
C ALA A 387 -4.45 -19.02 27.39
N SER A 388 -5.68 -18.75 26.97
CA SER A 388 -6.82 -19.67 27.21
C SER A 388 -6.66 -20.97 26.43
N LEU A 389 -6.25 -20.87 25.16
CA LEU A 389 -6.10 -22.02 24.29
C LEU A 389 -4.89 -22.87 24.71
N GLY A 390 -3.82 -22.24 25.18
CA GLY A 390 -2.63 -22.90 25.69
C GLY A 390 -2.93 -23.68 26.97
N ALA A 391 -3.75 -23.11 27.86
CA ALA A 391 -4.20 -23.82 29.07
C ALA A 391 -5.14 -25.02 28.77
N ILE A 392 -5.83 -25.02 27.62
CA ILE A 392 -6.71 -26.14 27.21
C ILE A 392 -5.91 -27.25 26.54
N ILE A 393 -4.93 -26.91 25.69
CA ILE A 393 -4.19 -27.85 24.87
C ILE A 393 -3.03 -28.43 25.69
N ARG A 394 -3.27 -29.62 26.27
CA ARG A 394 -2.33 -30.30 27.19
C ARG A 394 -1.23 -31.12 26.51
N LYS A 395 -1.31 -31.33 25.19
CA LYS A 395 -0.38 -32.18 24.42
C LYS A 395 -0.24 -31.63 23.01
N GLY A 396 0.98 -31.31 22.58
CA GLY A 396 1.23 -30.87 21.20
C GLY A 396 2.69 -30.57 20.85
N GLY A 397 3.60 -30.55 21.82
CA GLY A 397 4.98 -30.10 21.59
C GLY A 397 5.02 -28.64 21.14
N ILE A 398 6.19 -28.17 20.70
CA ILE A 398 6.36 -26.75 20.30
C ILE A 398 5.62 -26.44 18.98
N GLY A 399 5.42 -27.43 18.11
CA GLY A 399 4.86 -27.26 16.76
C GLY A 399 3.37 -26.99 16.70
N LEU A 400 2.54 -27.69 17.50
CA LEU A 400 1.09 -27.49 17.47
C LEU A 400 0.67 -26.08 17.91
N PRO A 401 1.24 -25.51 19.00
CA PRO A 401 1.01 -24.11 19.35
C PRO A 401 1.39 -23.14 18.23
N LEU A 402 2.50 -23.37 17.55
CA LEU A 402 2.95 -22.51 16.45
C LEU A 402 1.91 -22.45 15.32
N VAL A 403 1.50 -23.62 14.80
CA VAL A 403 0.54 -23.70 13.69
C VAL A 403 -0.80 -23.07 14.06
N LEU A 404 -1.29 -23.33 15.28
CA LEU A 404 -2.57 -22.80 15.74
C LEU A 404 -2.53 -21.28 15.94
N SER A 405 -1.42 -20.75 16.47
CA SER A 405 -1.21 -19.31 16.58
C SER A 405 -1.21 -18.64 15.21
N VAL A 406 -0.48 -19.21 14.25
CA VAL A 406 -0.43 -18.69 12.87
C VAL A 406 -1.82 -18.70 12.25
N LEU A 407 -2.59 -19.78 12.37
CA LEU A 407 -3.94 -19.88 11.81
C LEU A 407 -4.89 -18.83 12.39
N ILE A 408 -4.90 -18.66 13.71
CA ILE A 408 -5.72 -17.66 14.39
C ILE A 408 -5.31 -16.24 13.99
N PHE A 409 -4.00 -15.96 13.95
CA PHE A 409 -3.47 -14.66 13.53
C PHE A 409 -3.83 -14.34 12.08
N LEU A 410 -3.64 -15.29 11.16
CA LEU A 410 -3.99 -15.12 9.75
C LEU A 410 -5.50 -14.88 9.59
N THR A 411 -6.34 -15.59 10.33
CA THR A 411 -7.80 -15.39 10.29
C THR A 411 -8.17 -13.97 10.72
N TYR A 412 -7.61 -13.49 11.83
CA TYR A 412 -7.76 -12.11 12.29
C TYR A 412 -7.26 -11.10 11.23
N HIS A 413 -6.06 -11.31 10.71
CA HIS A 413 -5.40 -10.41 9.77
C HIS A 413 -6.19 -10.28 8.46
N TYR A 414 -6.59 -11.41 7.86
CA TYR A 414 -7.34 -11.41 6.61
C TYR A 414 -8.74 -10.81 6.76
N ILE A 415 -9.47 -11.11 7.85
CA ILE A 415 -10.76 -10.46 8.11
C ILE A 415 -10.58 -8.93 8.19
N GLY A 416 -9.54 -8.46 8.89
CA GLY A 416 -9.21 -7.04 8.96
C GLY A 416 -8.86 -6.44 7.59
N LEU A 417 -8.03 -7.12 6.81
CA LEU A 417 -7.62 -6.68 5.48
C LEU A 417 -8.81 -6.55 4.53
N PHE A 418 -9.65 -7.58 4.42
CA PHE A 418 -10.84 -7.53 3.55
C PHE A 418 -11.82 -6.43 3.98
N SER A 419 -12.00 -6.25 5.29
CA SER A 419 -12.87 -5.20 5.82
C SER A 419 -12.36 -3.81 5.47
N LYS A 420 -11.04 -3.57 5.65
CA LYS A 420 -10.40 -2.30 5.29
C LYS A 420 -10.48 -2.04 3.78
N ASN A 421 -10.22 -3.03 2.94
CA ASN A 421 -10.36 -2.89 1.48
C ASN A 421 -11.80 -2.52 1.09
N ALA A 422 -12.81 -3.11 1.71
CA ALA A 422 -14.21 -2.75 1.48
C ALA A 422 -14.56 -1.31 1.94
N ALA A 423 -13.88 -0.79 2.96
CA ALA A 423 -14.03 0.61 3.37
C ALA A 423 -13.28 1.59 2.47
N GLU A 424 -12.14 1.20 1.88
CA GLU A 424 -11.46 2.01 0.86
C GLU A 424 -12.39 2.31 -0.32
N ASP A 425 -13.16 1.30 -0.76
CA ASP A 425 -14.14 1.43 -1.85
C ASP A 425 -15.48 2.03 -1.40
N ASN A 426 -15.55 2.57 -0.17
CA ASN A 426 -16.74 3.17 0.42
C ASN A 426 -17.95 2.22 0.52
N SER A 427 -17.74 0.90 0.48
CA SER A 427 -18.80 -0.11 0.60
C SER A 427 -19.21 -0.32 2.07
N ILE A 428 -18.26 -0.18 2.99
CA ILE A 428 -18.47 -0.27 4.45
C ILE A 428 -17.92 1.01 5.09
N SER A 429 -18.56 1.48 6.15
CA SER A 429 -18.04 2.62 6.91
C SER A 429 -16.63 2.32 7.47
N PRO A 430 -15.66 3.23 7.33
CA PRO A 430 -14.30 3.10 7.86
C PRO A 430 -14.22 2.68 9.33
N PHE A 431 -15.16 3.17 10.14
CA PHE A 431 -15.28 2.79 11.55
C PHE A 431 -15.56 1.29 11.69
N PHE A 432 -16.65 0.80 11.11
CA PHE A 432 -17.02 -0.61 11.25
C PHE A 432 -15.98 -1.54 10.64
N ALA A 433 -15.43 -1.19 9.48
CA ALA A 433 -14.40 -1.99 8.81
C ALA A 433 -13.15 -2.21 9.68
N THR A 434 -12.67 -1.15 10.32
CA THR A 434 -11.45 -1.22 11.13
C THR A 434 -11.67 -1.96 12.45
N TRP A 435 -12.86 -1.83 13.05
CA TRP A 435 -13.22 -2.48 14.29
C TRP A 435 -13.74 -3.91 14.13
N LEU A 436 -14.13 -4.33 12.92
CA LEU A 436 -14.81 -5.61 12.67
C LEU A 436 -14.04 -6.81 13.25
N ALA A 437 -12.74 -6.91 12.93
CA ALA A 437 -11.91 -8.01 13.40
C ALA A 437 -11.81 -8.05 14.94
N THR A 438 -11.63 -6.89 15.59
CA THR A 438 -11.60 -6.75 17.05
C THR A 438 -12.95 -7.11 17.68
N LEU A 439 -14.06 -6.70 17.05
CA LEU A 439 -15.42 -7.02 17.50
C LEU A 439 -15.73 -8.51 17.40
N ILE A 440 -15.16 -9.22 16.42
CA ILE A 440 -15.28 -10.69 16.29
C ILE A 440 -14.39 -11.39 17.32
N LEU A 441 -13.16 -10.91 17.54
CA LEU A 441 -12.23 -11.50 18.52
C LEU A 441 -12.70 -11.30 19.97
N THR A 442 -13.41 -10.22 20.29
CA THR A 442 -13.86 -9.91 21.65
C THR A 442 -14.73 -11.03 22.25
N PRO A 443 -15.88 -11.42 21.68
CA PRO A 443 -16.68 -12.52 22.21
C PRO A 443 -15.94 -13.85 22.15
N PHE A 444 -15.12 -14.09 21.13
CA PHE A 444 -14.32 -15.29 20.99
C PHE A 444 -13.33 -15.45 22.17
N SER A 445 -12.58 -14.41 22.48
CA SER A 445 -11.63 -14.37 23.61
C SER A 445 -12.32 -14.60 24.96
N ILE A 446 -13.48 -13.98 25.18
CA ILE A 446 -14.25 -14.11 26.43
C ILE A 446 -14.77 -15.55 26.59
N ILE A 447 -15.31 -16.14 25.51
CA ILE A 447 -15.82 -17.52 25.53
C ILE A 447 -14.70 -18.51 25.82
N LEU A 448 -13.55 -18.37 25.16
CA LEU A 448 -12.38 -19.23 25.39
C LEU A 448 -11.86 -19.09 26.82
N THR A 449 -11.71 -17.87 27.33
CA THR A 449 -11.23 -17.61 28.70
C THR A 449 -12.15 -18.25 29.74
N ARG A 450 -13.48 -18.13 29.55
CA ARG A 450 -14.46 -18.78 30.44
C ARG A 450 -14.37 -20.31 30.37
N ARG A 451 -14.22 -20.88 29.18
CA ARG A 451 -14.12 -22.33 29.00
C ARG A 451 -12.85 -22.91 29.60
N ALA A 452 -11.71 -22.27 29.35
CA ALA A 452 -10.43 -22.65 29.94
C ALA A 452 -10.52 -22.65 31.47
N SER A 453 -11.25 -21.70 32.06
CA SER A 453 -11.48 -21.65 33.50
C SER A 453 -12.39 -22.75 34.04
N SER A 454 -13.27 -23.32 33.20
CA SER A 454 -14.23 -24.37 33.58
C SER A 454 -13.77 -25.79 33.22
N ASP A 455 -12.51 -26.00 32.83
CA ASP A 455 -11.97 -27.28 32.32
C ASP A 455 -12.79 -27.94 31.19
N LYS A 456 -13.58 -27.14 30.46
CA LYS A 456 -14.31 -27.65 29.30
C LYS A 456 -13.33 -27.81 28.14
N GLY A 457 -13.22 -29.01 27.58
CA GLY A 457 -12.36 -29.30 26.42
C GLY A 457 -12.72 -28.47 25.17
N PHE A 458 -11.89 -28.56 24.14
CA PHE A 458 -12.11 -27.91 22.85
C PHE A 458 -13.40 -28.45 22.19
N VAL A 459 -14.27 -27.58 21.67
CA VAL A 459 -15.58 -27.98 21.08
C VAL A 459 -15.66 -27.50 19.63
N SER A 460 -16.34 -28.27 18.77
CA SER A 460 -16.68 -27.90 17.38
C SER A 460 -17.26 -26.48 17.25
N LEU A 461 -16.88 -25.78 16.18
CA LEU A 461 -17.29 -24.40 15.88
C LEU A 461 -18.82 -24.16 16.01
N ALA A 462 -19.65 -25.17 15.76
CA ALA A 462 -21.10 -25.11 15.86
C ALA A 462 -21.62 -24.75 17.28
N ASN A 463 -20.96 -25.25 18.33
CA ASN A 463 -21.35 -24.96 19.72
C ASN A 463 -20.80 -23.63 20.24
N LEU A 464 -19.93 -22.97 19.47
CA LEU A 464 -19.41 -21.64 19.77
C LEU A 464 -20.41 -20.53 19.40
N ILE A 465 -21.19 -20.77 18.34
CA ILE A 465 -22.20 -19.85 17.81
C ILE A 465 -23.53 -19.97 18.58
N TYR A 466 -23.83 -21.13 19.16
CA TYR A 466 -25.09 -21.38 19.88
C TYR A 466 -25.42 -20.35 21.00
N PRO A 467 -24.50 -19.98 21.92
CA PRO A 467 -24.81 -18.97 22.94
C PRO A 467 -24.94 -17.54 22.37
N LEU A 468 -24.29 -17.24 21.24
CA LEU A 468 -24.47 -16.00 20.50
C LEU A 468 -25.85 -15.93 19.85
N LYS A 469 -26.28 -17.03 19.20
CA LYS A 469 -27.63 -17.18 18.63
C LYS A 469 -28.71 -17.02 19.71
N GLN A 470 -28.53 -17.64 20.88
CA GLN A 470 -29.50 -17.57 21.98
C GLN A 470 -29.60 -16.17 22.60
N ARG A 471 -28.49 -15.42 22.66
CA ARG A 471 -28.50 -14.00 23.09
C ARG A 471 -29.10 -13.08 22.05
N LEU A 472 -28.85 -13.32 20.75
CA LEU A 472 -29.48 -12.58 19.65
C LEU A 472 -31.00 -12.84 19.59
N THR A 473 -31.47 -14.06 19.86
CA THR A 473 -32.91 -14.35 19.96
C THR A 473 -33.58 -13.75 21.20
N ASN A 474 -32.81 -13.42 22.25
CA ASN A 474 -33.31 -12.75 23.44
C ASN A 474 -33.39 -11.21 23.30
N PHE A 475 -32.82 -10.63 22.24
CA PHE A 475 -33.10 -9.24 21.88
C PHE A 475 -34.52 -9.15 21.29
N LYS A 476 -35.39 -8.42 22.00
CA LYS A 476 -36.83 -8.23 21.78
C LYS A 476 -37.22 -7.54 20.45
N PHE A 477 -36.48 -7.69 19.36
CA PHE A 477 -36.80 -7.06 18.06
C PHE A 477 -37.28 -8.03 16.97
N LEU A 478 -37.32 -9.34 17.24
CA LEU A 478 -37.81 -10.37 16.29
C LEU A 478 -39.04 -11.15 16.76
N LYS A 479 -39.71 -10.73 17.85
CA LYS A 479 -41.07 -11.21 18.13
C LYS A 479 -42.07 -10.41 17.30
N LYS A 480 -42.14 -10.65 15.99
CA LYS A 480 -43.42 -10.47 15.29
C LYS A 480 -44.37 -11.54 15.83
N LYS A 481 -45.46 -11.05 16.40
CA LYS A 481 -46.61 -11.78 16.94
C LYS A 481 -47.29 -12.64 15.83
N PRO A 482 -48.05 -13.67 16.24
CA PRO A 482 -48.24 -14.93 15.52
C PRO A 482 -48.89 -14.83 14.15
#